data_AF-A0A963RPV9-F1
#
_entry.id   AF-A0A963RPV9-F1
#
_cell.length_a   1.000
_cell.length_b   1.000
_cell.length_c   1.000
_cell.angle_alpha   90.00
_cell.angle_beta   90.00
_cell.angle_gamma   90.00
#
_symmetry.space_group_name_H-M   'P 1'
#
loop_
_entity.id
_entity.type
_entity.pdbx_description
1 polymer ?
#
loop_
_entity_poly.entity_id
_entity_poly.type
_entity_poly.pdbx_seq_one_letter_code
_entity_poly.pdbx_strand_id
1 'polypeptide(L)'
;HMNEPDYGFDWARSAQRKLLDLVRAGDLEALADYPALGDDVRRAVPTPEHFLPLLWVLALRDEGEPLAIFNTEFVGGSLDMSCVQVG
;
A
#
# COMPACT_ATOMS: atom_id res chain seq x y z
N HIS A 1 -5.03 -11.47 18.92
CA HIS A 1 -4.57 -10.98 17.60
C HIS A 1 -5.62 -11.14 16.49
N MET A 2 -6.10 -12.34 16.10
CA MET A 2 -7.06 -12.45 14.98
C MET A 2 -8.42 -11.76 15.23
N ASN A 3 -8.79 -11.59 16.50
CA ASN A 3 -10.04 -10.96 16.94
C ASN A 3 -9.82 -9.54 17.50
N GLU A 4 -8.61 -8.97 17.40
CA GLU A 4 -8.38 -7.58 17.77
C GLU A 4 -8.62 -6.71 16.53
N PRO A 5 -9.65 -5.86 16.52
CA PRO A 5 -9.92 -4.98 15.38
C PRO A 5 -8.74 -4.02 15.18
N ASP A 6 -8.31 -3.88 13.93
CA ASP A 6 -7.18 -3.04 13.52
C ASP A 6 -5.87 -3.31 14.27
N TYR A 7 -5.61 -4.54 14.72
CA TYR A 7 -4.26 -4.87 15.20
C TYR A 7 -3.31 -4.97 14.00
N GLY A 8 -2.29 -4.12 13.98
CA GLY A 8 -1.23 -4.08 12.98
C GLY A 8 0.14 -3.98 13.64
N PHE A 9 1.09 -4.84 13.25
CA PHE A 9 2.47 -4.75 13.73
C PHE A 9 3.10 -3.42 13.31
N ASP A 10 4.04 -2.90 14.10
CA ASP A 10 4.69 -1.61 13.83
C ASP A 10 5.34 -1.55 12.44
N TRP A 11 6.02 -2.63 12.03
CA TRP A 11 6.64 -2.74 10.70
C TRP A 11 5.58 -2.73 9.57
N ALA A 12 4.40 -3.32 9.80
CA ALA A 12 3.33 -3.38 8.81
C ALA A 12 2.67 -2.00 8.65
N ARG A 13 2.45 -1.29 9.76
CA ARG A 13 1.96 0.09 9.76
C ARG A 13 2.96 1.05 9.12
N SER A 14 4.26 0.88 9.39
CA SER A 14 5.36 1.62 8.77
C SER A 14 5.36 1.45 7.25
N ALA A 15 5.28 0.20 6.77
CA ALA A 15 5.20 -0.11 5.34
C ALA A 15 3.95 0.49 4.68
N GLN A 16 2.76 0.25 5.25
CA GLN A 16 1.50 0.81 4.74
C GLN A 16 1.58 2.34 4.66
N ARG A 17 2.03 3.01 5.72
CA ARG A 17 2.17 4.47 5.73
C ARG A 17 3.02 4.94 4.56
N LYS A 18 4.21 4.36 4.40
CA LYS A 18 5.16 4.73 3.34
C LYS A 18 4.57 4.53 1.95
N LEU A 19 3.94 3.38 1.71
CA LEU A 19 3.32 3.07 0.41
C LEU A 19 2.16 4.03 0.13
N LEU A 20 1.23 4.23 1.07
CA LEU A 20 0.08 5.12 0.87
C LEU A 20 0.49 6.59 0.71
N ASP A 21 1.59 7.03 1.33
CA ASP A 21 2.11 8.38 1.13
C ASP A 21 2.67 8.58 -0.29
N LEU A 22 3.34 7.57 -0.86
CA LEU A 22 3.76 7.58 -2.27
C LEU A 22 2.56 7.53 -3.22
N VAL A 23 1.52 6.76 -2.90
CA VAL A 23 0.26 6.74 -3.67
C VAL A 23 -0.38 8.14 -3.70
N ARG A 24 -0.44 8.84 -2.55
CA ARG A 24 -0.95 10.22 -2.48
C ARG A 24 -0.09 11.20 -3.27
N ALA A 25 1.23 11.01 -3.25
CA ALA A 25 2.17 11.83 -4.00
C ALA A 25 2.15 11.56 -5.51
N GLY A 26 1.59 10.43 -5.94
CA GLY A 26 1.63 9.99 -7.34
C GLY A 26 3.03 9.54 -7.78
N ASP A 27 3.90 9.16 -6.85
CA ASP A 27 5.28 8.76 -7.13
C ASP A 27 5.35 7.30 -7.59
N LEU A 28 4.95 7.08 -8.84
CA LEU A 28 4.90 5.76 -9.45
C LEU A 28 6.30 5.14 -9.63
N GLU A 29 7.34 5.96 -9.79
CA GLU A 29 8.72 5.51 -9.93
C GLU A 29 9.22 4.87 -8.61
N ALA A 30 9.03 5.56 -7.48
CA ALA A 30 9.39 5.02 -6.18
C ALA A 30 8.54 3.79 -5.80
N LEU A 31 7.25 3.76 -6.20
CA LEU A 31 6.40 2.58 -6.01
C LEU A 31 6.86 1.40 -6.87
N ALA A 32 7.32 1.63 -8.10
CA ALA A 32 7.84 0.57 -8.96
C ALA A 32 9.15 -0.02 -8.43
N ASP A 33 10.01 0.80 -7.79
CA ASP A 33 11.19 0.35 -7.05
C ASP A 33 10.92 0.15 -5.55
N TYR A 34 9.78 -0.46 -5.22
CA TYR A 34 9.41 -0.75 -3.83
C TYR A 34 10.48 -1.49 -3.01
N PRO A 35 11.35 -2.38 -3.57
CA PRO A 35 12.41 -3.01 -2.79
C PRO A 35 13.41 -2.02 -2.22
N ALA A 36 13.61 -0.84 -2.85
CA ALA A 36 14.49 0.21 -2.34
C ALA A 36 13.88 0.98 -1.15
N LEU A 37 12.59 0.80 -0.85
CA LEU A 37 11.90 1.53 0.22
C LEU A 37 12.18 1.01 1.64
N GLY A 38 13.03 -0.01 1.78
CA GLY A 38 13.53 -0.49 3.08
C GLY A 38 12.94 -1.83 3.52
N ASP A 39 13.41 -2.34 4.66
CA ASP A 39 13.11 -3.70 5.12
C ASP A 39 11.64 -3.93 5.44
N ASP A 40 10.95 -2.94 6.00
CA ASP A 40 9.51 -3.03 6.31
C ASP A 40 8.69 -3.25 5.03
N VAL A 41 9.00 -2.54 3.94
CA VAL A 41 8.32 -2.68 2.65
C VAL A 41 8.69 -4.00 1.98
N ARG A 42 9.98 -4.41 2.01
CA ARG A 42 10.41 -5.73 1.54
C ARG A 42 9.71 -6.88 2.27
N ARG A 43 9.44 -6.69 3.56
CA ARG A 43 8.70 -7.64 4.39
C ARG A 43 7.21 -7.65 4.08
N ALA A 44 6.62 -6.49 3.77
CA ALA A 44 5.22 -6.36 3.38
C ALA A 44 4.95 -6.90 1.96
N VAL A 45 5.92 -6.80 1.06
CA VAL A 45 5.87 -7.26 -0.33
C VAL A 45 7.01 -8.26 -0.59
N PRO A 46 6.96 -9.46 0.01
CA PRO A 46 8.02 -10.47 -0.14
C PRO A 46 8.13 -10.96 -1.59
N THR A 47 7.00 -10.96 -2.30
CA THR A 47 6.85 -11.28 -3.71
C THR A 47 5.84 -10.27 -4.32
N PRO A 48 5.97 -9.93 -5.61
CA PRO A 48 5.32 -8.75 -6.18
C PRO A 48 3.82 -8.95 -6.46
N GLU A 49 3.31 -10.19 -6.53
CA GLU A 49 2.00 -10.51 -7.10
C GLU A 49 0.82 -9.81 -6.44
N HIS A 50 0.87 -9.55 -5.12
CA HIS A 50 -0.18 -8.83 -4.41
C HIS A 50 -0.05 -7.30 -4.52
N PHE A 51 1.13 -6.80 -4.92
CA PHE A 51 1.43 -5.38 -5.02
C PHE A 51 1.30 -4.84 -6.45
N LEU A 52 1.62 -5.65 -7.46
CA LEU A 52 1.50 -5.27 -8.87
C LEU A 52 0.12 -4.67 -9.23
N PRO A 53 -1.03 -5.23 -8.79
CA PRO A 53 -2.34 -4.66 -9.11
C PRO A 53 -2.48 -3.17 -8.77
N LEU A 54 -1.89 -2.73 -7.67
CA LEU A 54 -1.88 -1.31 -7.28
C LEU A 54 -1.14 -0.46 -8.34
N LEU A 55 0.04 -0.91 -8.79
CA LEU A 55 0.81 -0.19 -9.81
C LEU A 55 0.05 -0.07 -11.13
N TRP A 56 -0.66 -1.13 -11.55
CA TRP A 56 -1.48 -1.09 -12.76
C TRP A 56 -2.59 -0.04 -12.67
N VAL A 57 -3.33 -0.02 -11.58
CA VAL A 57 -4.42 0.95 -11.37
C VAL A 57 -3.88 2.38 -11.34
N LEU A 58 -2.74 2.61 -10.67
CA LEU A 58 -2.12 3.94 -10.60
C LEU A 58 -1.52 4.40 -11.93
N ALA A 59 -0.96 3.49 -12.73
CA ALA A 59 -0.39 3.79 -14.05
C ALA A 59 -1.47 4.15 -15.08
N LEU A 60 -2.70 3.68 -14.89
CA LEU A 60 -3.84 3.96 -15.76
C LEU A 60 -4.61 5.24 -15.38
N ARG A 61 -4.24 5.88 -14.25
CA ARG A 61 -4.87 7.12 -13.80
C ARG A 61 -4.51 8.28 -14.72
N ASP A 62 -5.52 8.97 -15.25
CA ASP A 62 -5.34 10.18 -16.05
C ASP A 62 -5.07 11.43 -15.17
N GLU A 63 -4.46 12.44 -15.77
CA GLU A 63 -4.22 13.72 -15.10
C GLU A 63 -5.55 14.37 -14.70
N GLY A 64 -5.67 14.70 -13.40
CA GLY A 64 -6.88 15.31 -12.85
C GLY A 64 -7.96 14.31 -12.40
N GLU A 65 -7.81 13.01 -12.65
CA GLU A 65 -8.73 12.02 -12.07
C GLU A 65 -8.60 11.98 -10.54
N PRO A 66 -9.74 11.93 -9.82
CA PRO A 66 -9.71 11.83 -8.37
C PRO A 66 -9.09 10.51 -7.92
N LEU A 67 -8.45 10.54 -6.75
CA LEU A 67 -7.88 9.38 -6.09
C LEU A 67 -8.40 9.33 -4.66
N ALA A 68 -8.96 8.19 -4.27
CA ALA A 68 -9.43 7.93 -2.91
C ALA A 68 -8.71 6.72 -2.31
N ILE A 69 -8.39 6.83 -1.01
CA ILE A 69 -7.83 5.75 -0.21
C ILE A 69 -8.79 5.50 0.95
N PHE A 70 -9.20 4.25 1.15
CA PHE A 70 -10.16 3.87 2.19
C PHE A 70 -9.89 2.45 2.68
N ASN A 71 -10.61 2.00 3.71
CA ASN A 71 -10.48 0.66 4.28
C ASN A 71 -9.04 0.32 4.72
N THR A 72 -8.36 1.25 5.38
CA THR A 72 -6.92 1.15 5.72
C THR A 72 -6.63 0.32 6.97
N GLU A 73 -7.60 -0.47 7.45
CA GLU A 73 -7.47 -1.28 8.64
C GLU A 73 -6.61 -2.54 8.40
N PHE A 74 -6.02 -3.05 9.48
CA PHE A 74 -5.32 -4.33 9.47
C PHE A 74 -6.19 -5.48 9.98
N VAL A 75 -6.00 -6.65 9.35
CA VAL A 75 -6.54 -7.93 9.83
C VAL A 75 -5.38 -8.86 10.19
N GLY A 76 -5.46 -9.52 11.35
CA GLY A 76 -4.48 -10.52 11.75
C GLY A 76 -3.04 -10.02 11.91
N GLY A 77 -2.83 -8.70 12.12
CA GLY A 77 -1.51 -8.11 12.39
C GLY A 77 -0.74 -7.61 11.16
N SER A 78 -0.92 -8.22 9.99
CA SER A 78 -0.12 -7.88 8.80
C SER A 78 -0.88 -7.90 7.48
N LEU A 79 -2.16 -8.29 7.48
CA LEU A 79 -2.98 -8.18 6.29
C LEU A 79 -3.52 -6.75 6.20
N ASP A 80 -2.90 -5.94 5.35
CA ASP A 80 -3.34 -4.59 5.02
C ASP A 80 -4.55 -4.65 4.08
N MET A 81 -5.67 -4.04 4.48
CA MET A 81 -6.92 -4.05 3.70
C MET A 81 -7.12 -2.79 2.86
N SER A 82 -6.11 -1.92 2.79
CA SER A 82 -6.17 -0.64 2.09
C SER A 82 -6.68 -0.78 0.67
N CYS A 83 -7.69 0.03 0.34
CA CYS A 83 -8.26 0.13 -0.98
C CYS A 83 -7.88 1.46 -1.62
N VAL A 84 -7.60 1.42 -2.93
CA VAL A 84 -7.34 2.60 -3.76
C VAL A 84 -8.36 2.62 -4.88
N GLN A 85 -9.03 3.76 -5.04
CA GLN A 85 -9.94 4.02 -6.14
C GLN A 85 -9.42 5.19 -6.97
N VAL A 86 -9.47 5.04 -8.28
CA VAL A 86 -9.17 6.07 -9.29
C VAL A 86 -10.46 6.35 -10.06
N GLY A 87 -10.77 7.63 -10.27
CA GLY A 87 -12.06 8.09 -10.82
C GLY A 87 -13.18 8.24 -9.79
#